data_AF-A0A2I0QKJ0-F1
#
_entry.id   AF-A0A2I0QKJ0-F1
#
_cell.length_a   1.000
_cell.length_b   1.000
_cell.length_c   1.000
_cell.angle_alpha   90.00
_cell.angle_beta   90.00
_cell.angle_gamma   90.00
#
_symmetry.space_group_name_H-M   'P 1'
#
loop_
_entity.id
_entity.type
_entity.pdbx_description
1 polymer ?
#
loop_
_entity_poly.entity_id
_entity_poly.type
_entity_poly.pdbx_seq_one_letter_code
_entity_poly.pdbx_strand_id
1 'polypeptide(L)'
;MDAKNKKNRDDKNNMENKQVFIIFAIIAAITFIIPDVYACPSPSCILDWGCVIDSNCDTSYQSCHSILHVCQAKEGFCSTSKDCTTGICNQTTHKCEITNNSEDINKDMQIDIFDAVALLEILSYGENTPESSSLNFMFGIIQKIVLEGPTNKVNLVNDNVNASIECLNQSDADSCIKNLALNYAKENYTKAIHACNYFRDKDMNDYAFCINGIATEVAKYDEDLAEKICDNTTDSSYAIHCITQISPIIAEKNLSKGLQLCESKGAGDVCKSLIAKMFSNNLGKAKEICNNSAECLINLAGSVNVNKEESLEICKNLSSYESLSCFVEISYKFYNDSRIYEICNISDLNSKRDCLQNAAIASKDITKIKELCNTLDFGKEGCLAYGIVALSTSNPDNVINNCNEIQGEFKITCLLDSGINVGKINKSKGTEICNYLKNISEGHGNWCLSEIEK
;
A
#
# COMPACT_ATOMS: atom_id res chain seq x y z
N MET A 1 -32.70 -50.53 14.93
CA MET A 1 -31.54 -49.79 15.50
C MET A 1 -31.88 -48.32 15.73
N ASP A 2 -33.16 -47.95 15.72
CA ASP A 2 -33.60 -46.56 15.48
C ASP A 2 -33.96 -45.76 16.73
N ALA A 3 -34.04 -46.40 17.90
CA ALA A 3 -34.36 -45.70 19.15
C ALA A 3 -33.15 -45.03 19.82
N LYS A 4 -31.92 -45.54 19.59
CA LYS A 4 -30.69 -44.96 20.20
C LYS A 4 -30.21 -43.68 19.50
N ASN A 5 -30.47 -43.53 18.21
CA ASN A 5 -30.06 -42.35 17.45
C ASN A 5 -30.94 -41.12 17.71
N LYS A 6 -32.18 -41.30 18.18
CA LYS A 6 -33.07 -40.18 18.49
C LYS A 6 -32.63 -39.45 19.77
N LYS A 7 -32.24 -40.22 20.81
CA LYS A 7 -31.83 -39.65 22.11
C LYS A 7 -30.56 -38.79 22.02
N ASN A 8 -29.57 -39.21 21.23
CA ASN A 8 -28.34 -38.43 21.04
C ASN A 8 -28.53 -37.13 20.24
N ARG A 9 -29.61 -37.01 19.46
CA ARG A 9 -29.93 -35.79 18.71
C ARG A 9 -30.58 -34.74 19.59
N ASP A 10 -31.45 -35.17 20.49
CA ASP A 10 -32.16 -34.28 21.41
C ASP A 10 -31.21 -33.70 22.49
N ASP A 11 -30.20 -34.46 22.91
CA ASP A 11 -29.20 -33.99 23.88
C ASP A 11 -28.21 -32.97 23.27
N LYS A 12 -27.90 -33.08 21.98
CA LYS A 12 -26.98 -32.14 21.29
C LYS A 12 -27.61 -30.76 21.09
N ASN A 13 -28.88 -30.72 20.68
CA ASN A 13 -29.60 -29.44 20.46
C ASN A 13 -29.82 -28.66 21.77
N ASN A 14 -29.84 -29.36 22.91
CA ASN A 14 -30.01 -28.72 24.23
C ASN A 14 -28.71 -28.11 24.77
N MET A 15 -27.55 -28.53 24.26
CA MET A 15 -26.24 -28.01 24.66
C MET A 15 -25.88 -26.73 23.91
N GLU A 16 -26.25 -26.62 22.62
CA GLU A 16 -26.02 -25.42 21.80
C GLU A 16 -26.86 -24.21 22.29
N ASN A 17 -28.12 -24.44 22.69
CA ASN A 17 -28.97 -23.37 23.23
C ASN A 17 -28.49 -22.80 24.57
N LYS A 18 -27.79 -23.58 25.40
CA LYS A 18 -27.24 -23.09 26.68
C LYS A 18 -26.05 -22.16 26.49
N GLN A 19 -25.20 -22.41 25.50
CA GLN A 19 -24.04 -21.55 25.22
C GLN A 19 -24.48 -20.18 24.70
N VAL A 20 -25.49 -20.14 23.83
CA VAL A 20 -26.06 -18.88 23.33
C VAL A 20 -26.64 -18.05 24.48
N PHE A 21 -27.37 -18.67 25.40
CA PHE A 21 -27.94 -17.97 26.56
C PHE A 21 -26.89 -17.37 27.50
N ILE A 22 -25.76 -18.07 27.71
CA ILE A 22 -24.66 -17.58 28.54
C ILE A 22 -23.98 -16.36 27.91
N ILE A 23 -23.79 -16.36 26.58
CA ILE A 23 -23.20 -15.21 25.87
C ILE A 23 -24.11 -13.97 25.98
N PHE A 24 -25.41 -14.13 25.78
CA PHE A 24 -26.37 -13.02 25.96
C PHE A 24 -26.40 -12.48 27.39
N ALA A 25 -26.31 -13.35 28.40
CA ALA A 25 -26.26 -12.94 29.79
C ALA A 25 -24.97 -12.16 30.14
N ILE A 26 -23.82 -12.55 29.56
CA ILE A 26 -22.55 -11.83 29.75
C ILE A 26 -22.61 -10.45 29.08
N ILE A 27 -23.11 -10.35 27.86
CA ILE A 27 -23.26 -9.06 27.16
C ILE A 27 -24.19 -8.13 27.94
N ALA A 28 -25.32 -8.64 28.43
CA ALA A 28 -26.25 -7.85 29.24
C ALA A 28 -25.67 -7.42 30.60
N ALA A 29 -24.78 -8.23 31.20
CA ALA A 29 -24.10 -7.86 32.43
C ALA A 29 -23.02 -6.79 32.19
N ILE A 30 -22.28 -6.87 31.10
CA ILE A 30 -21.26 -5.88 30.72
C ILE A 30 -21.93 -4.51 30.46
N THR A 31 -23.10 -4.48 29.82
CA THR A 31 -23.82 -3.23 29.58
C THR A 31 -24.46 -2.63 30.83
N PHE A 32 -24.67 -3.40 31.90
CA PHE A 32 -25.24 -2.92 33.17
C PHE A 32 -24.20 -2.38 34.17
N ILE A 33 -22.94 -2.80 34.07
CA ILE A 33 -21.89 -2.48 35.06
C ILE A 33 -21.20 -1.13 34.76
N ILE A 34 -21.37 -0.55 33.57
CA ILE A 34 -20.73 0.72 33.19
C ILE A 34 -21.77 1.81 32.89
N PRO A 35 -22.38 2.45 33.91
CA PRO A 35 -23.38 3.51 33.73
C PRO A 35 -22.84 4.83 33.16
N ASP A 36 -21.51 4.97 32.96
CA ASP A 36 -20.87 6.25 32.61
C ASP A 36 -20.29 6.35 31.17
N VAL A 37 -20.60 5.42 30.25
CA VAL A 37 -20.10 5.51 28.85
C VAL A 37 -20.96 6.43 27.95
N TYR A 38 -21.83 7.27 28.52
CA TYR A 38 -22.68 8.19 27.76
C TYR A 38 -22.10 9.59 27.53
N ALA A 39 -20.81 9.80 27.75
CA ALA A 39 -20.16 11.10 27.57
C ALA A 39 -19.30 11.20 26.31
N CYS A 40 -19.86 10.90 25.12
CA CYS A 40 -19.46 11.55 23.86
C CYS A 40 -20.48 11.22 22.76
N PRO A 41 -21.53 12.03 22.58
CA PRO A 41 -22.57 11.77 21.59
C PRO A 41 -22.14 12.03 20.14
N SER A 42 -20.88 12.42 19.86
CA SER A 42 -20.38 12.61 18.50
C SER A 42 -19.21 11.67 18.17
N PRO A 43 -19.16 11.11 16.95
CA PRO A 43 -18.04 10.30 16.44
C PRO A 43 -16.66 10.96 16.55
N SER A 44 -16.62 12.28 16.73
CA SER A 44 -15.42 13.12 16.89
C SER A 44 -14.50 12.68 18.02
N CYS A 45 -15.04 12.12 19.12
CA CYS A 45 -14.24 11.84 20.31
C CYS A 45 -13.38 10.57 20.23
N ILE A 46 -13.68 9.65 19.31
CA ILE A 46 -12.99 8.35 19.23
C ILE A 46 -11.79 8.43 18.28
N LEU A 47 -11.78 9.39 17.35
CA LEU A 47 -10.86 9.40 16.21
C LEU A 47 -9.91 10.60 16.14
N ASP A 48 -9.81 11.41 17.20
CA ASP A 48 -8.97 12.63 17.24
C ASP A 48 -9.19 13.55 16.02
N TRP A 49 -10.46 13.67 15.60
CA TRP A 49 -10.84 14.49 14.46
C TRP A 49 -10.85 15.96 14.87
N GLY A 50 -10.10 16.79 14.14
CA GLY A 50 -10.05 18.24 14.37
C GLY A 50 -11.40 18.93 14.13
N CYS A 51 -12.20 18.46 13.17
CA CYS A 51 -13.54 18.98 12.88
C CYS A 51 -14.45 17.95 12.22
N VAL A 52 -15.77 18.13 12.34
CA VAL A 52 -16.79 17.32 11.63
C VAL A 52 -17.72 18.19 10.80
N ILE A 53 -17.98 19.41 11.27
CA ILE A 53 -18.78 20.41 10.59
C ILE A 53 -18.08 21.76 10.70
N ASP A 54 -18.39 22.70 9.80
CA ASP A 54 -17.75 24.01 9.74
C ASP A 54 -17.85 24.79 11.06
N SER A 55 -18.88 24.57 11.87
CA SER A 55 -19.04 25.23 13.17
C SER A 55 -18.05 24.74 14.23
N ASN A 56 -17.28 23.68 13.97
CA ASN A 56 -16.15 23.29 14.80
C ASN A 56 -14.90 24.16 14.55
N CYS A 57 -14.85 24.88 13.43
CA CYS A 57 -13.74 25.76 13.05
C CYS A 57 -14.09 27.22 13.32
N ASP A 58 -13.11 28.13 13.19
CA ASP A 58 -13.41 29.55 13.18
C ASP A 58 -14.19 29.91 11.90
N THR A 59 -15.52 29.96 12.02
CA THR A 59 -16.42 30.17 10.89
C THR A 59 -16.17 31.48 10.13
N SER A 60 -15.44 32.44 10.70
CA SER A 60 -15.15 33.70 10.03
C SER A 60 -14.15 33.55 8.88
N TYR A 61 -13.21 32.60 8.95
CA TYR A 61 -12.19 32.41 7.92
C TYR A 61 -11.81 30.95 7.61
N GLN A 62 -12.36 29.96 8.33
CA GLN A 62 -12.08 28.53 8.14
C GLN A 62 -13.33 27.71 7.80
N SER A 63 -13.15 26.56 7.16
CA SER A 63 -14.14 25.51 6.94
C SER A 63 -13.55 24.13 7.29
N CYS A 64 -14.41 23.17 7.58
CA CYS A 64 -13.98 21.82 7.89
C CYS A 64 -13.77 21.02 6.60
N HIS A 65 -12.56 20.51 6.38
CA HIS A 65 -12.31 19.62 5.26
C HIS A 65 -13.00 18.27 5.51
N SER A 66 -14.03 17.94 4.74
CA SER A 66 -14.92 16.79 4.98
C SER A 66 -14.23 15.42 5.00
N ILE A 67 -13.12 15.27 4.28
CA ILE A 67 -12.32 14.02 4.23
C ILE A 67 -11.23 13.99 5.32
N LEU A 68 -10.44 15.06 5.42
CA LEU A 68 -9.29 15.12 6.32
C LEU A 68 -9.67 15.45 7.77
N HIS A 69 -10.90 15.91 8.01
CA HIS A 69 -11.39 16.32 9.32
C HIS A 69 -10.49 17.36 10.01
N VAL A 70 -9.92 18.28 9.23
CA VAL A 70 -9.11 19.42 9.70
C VAL A 70 -9.72 20.76 9.28
N CYS A 71 -9.58 21.78 10.12
CA CYS A 71 -9.99 23.14 9.79
C CYS A 71 -9.00 23.76 8.81
N GLN A 72 -9.46 24.07 7.61
CA GLN A 72 -8.68 24.74 6.57
C GLN A 72 -9.20 26.15 6.31
N ALA A 73 -8.34 27.06 5.88
CA ALA A 73 -8.76 28.40 5.52
C ALA A 73 -9.70 28.38 4.30
N LYS A 74 -10.73 29.23 4.32
CA LYS A 74 -11.63 29.46 3.18
C LYS A 74 -10.87 30.16 2.05
N GLU A 75 -11.37 30.03 0.82
CA GLU A 75 -10.79 30.74 -0.32
C GLU A 75 -10.72 32.26 -0.07
N GLY A 76 -9.54 32.85 -0.28
CA GLY A 76 -9.24 34.25 0.00
C GLY A 76 -8.85 34.55 1.46
N PHE A 77 -8.83 33.54 2.33
CA PHE A 77 -8.39 33.63 3.71
C PHE A 77 -7.17 32.75 3.99
N CYS A 78 -6.56 32.92 5.16
CA CYS A 78 -5.37 32.20 5.57
C CYS A 78 -5.31 32.03 7.09
N SER A 79 -4.77 30.90 7.54
CA SER A 79 -4.32 30.69 8.92
C SER A 79 -2.82 30.95 9.04
N THR A 80 -2.07 30.64 7.99
CA THR A 80 -0.63 30.89 7.87
C THR A 80 -0.29 31.45 6.48
N SER A 81 0.90 32.03 6.31
CA SER A 81 1.35 32.52 5.00
C SER A 81 1.48 31.41 3.95
N LYS A 82 1.53 30.12 4.35
CA LYS A 82 1.54 28.98 3.42
C LYS A 82 0.18 28.73 2.76
N ASP A 83 -0.90 29.24 3.36
CA ASP A 83 -2.25 29.09 2.81
C ASP A 83 -2.51 30.09 1.66
N CYS A 84 -1.62 31.06 1.47
CA CYS A 84 -1.74 32.08 0.44
C CYS A 84 -1.07 31.67 -0.87
N THR A 85 -1.85 31.62 -1.96
CA THR A 85 -1.31 31.44 -3.32
C THR A 85 -0.38 32.59 -3.71
N THR A 86 -0.70 33.81 -3.28
CA THR A 86 0.12 35.02 -3.44
C THR A 86 -0.02 35.92 -2.21
N GLY A 87 1.09 36.52 -1.78
CA GLY A 87 1.13 37.46 -0.64
C GLY A 87 1.48 36.81 0.70
N ILE A 88 1.22 37.54 1.78
CA ILE A 88 1.47 37.13 3.17
C ILE A 88 0.14 37.09 3.91
N CYS A 89 0.01 36.16 4.86
CA CYS A 89 -1.20 36.08 5.66
C CYS A 89 -1.23 37.21 6.70
N ASN A 90 -2.17 38.14 6.57
CA ASN A 90 -2.42 39.12 7.62
C ASN A 90 -3.13 38.43 8.79
N GLN A 91 -2.39 38.13 9.85
CA GLN A 91 -2.89 37.41 11.03
C GLN A 91 -4.02 38.13 11.78
N THR A 92 -4.27 39.42 11.51
CA THR A 92 -5.40 40.15 12.13
C THR A 92 -6.68 39.98 11.32
N THR A 93 -6.59 40.00 9.99
CA THR A 93 -7.76 39.91 9.10
C THR A 93 -7.98 38.50 8.55
N HIS A 94 -7.01 37.61 8.75
CA HIS A 94 -6.91 36.30 8.14
C HIS A 94 -7.04 36.34 6.61
N LYS A 95 -6.63 37.43 5.96
CA LYS A 95 -6.66 37.56 4.49
C LYS A 95 -5.26 37.56 3.92
N CYS A 96 -5.13 36.99 2.72
CA CYS A 96 -3.91 37.06 1.94
C CYS A 96 -3.76 38.47 1.35
N GLU A 97 -2.75 39.20 1.80
CA GLU A 97 -2.48 40.56 1.35
C GLU A 97 -1.20 40.57 0.50
N ILE A 98 -1.30 41.13 -0.71
CA ILE A 98 -0.15 41.32 -1.59
C ILE A 98 0.63 42.52 -1.04
N THR A 99 1.74 42.25 -0.36
CA THR A 99 2.67 43.29 0.07
C THR A 99 3.48 43.76 -1.13
N ASN A 100 3.21 44.98 -1.62
CA ASN A 100 4.04 45.64 -2.64
C ASN A 100 5.39 46.16 -2.10
N ASN A 101 5.70 45.88 -0.84
CA ASN A 101 6.97 46.25 -0.23
C ASN A 101 7.99 45.13 -0.44
N SER A 102 8.99 45.38 -1.30
CA SER A 102 10.17 44.53 -1.48
C SER A 102 11.00 44.35 -0.21
N GLU A 103 10.71 45.10 0.86
CA GLU A 103 11.39 44.99 2.16
C GLU A 103 10.80 43.90 3.08
N ASP A 104 9.54 43.46 2.89
CA ASP A 104 8.89 42.51 3.81
C ASP A 104 9.08 41.03 3.41
N ILE A 105 9.50 40.74 2.16
CA ILE A 105 9.92 39.39 1.72
C ILE A 105 11.11 38.88 2.55
N ASN A 106 11.86 39.78 3.19
CA ASN A 106 13.07 39.46 3.93
C ASN A 106 12.85 39.24 5.44
N LYS A 107 11.64 39.47 5.98
CA LYS A 107 11.39 39.34 7.43
C LYS A 107 10.97 37.94 7.87
N ASP A 108 10.23 37.21 7.04
CA ASP A 108 9.85 35.82 7.37
C ASP A 108 10.97 34.81 7.08
N MET A 109 12.03 35.21 6.34
CA MET A 109 13.28 34.46 6.22
C MET A 109 14.30 34.81 7.34
N GLN A 110 13.99 35.79 8.20
CA GLN A 110 14.87 36.22 9.31
C GLN A 110 14.59 35.50 10.63
N ILE A 111 13.47 34.77 10.74
CA ILE A 111 13.23 33.85 11.86
C ILE A 111 13.99 32.54 11.56
N ASP A 112 15.30 32.59 11.76
CA ASP A 112 16.24 31.46 11.95
C ASP A 112 17.69 31.99 12.09
N ILE A 113 17.95 33.24 11.67
CA ILE A 113 19.26 33.88 11.83
C ILE A 113 19.39 34.57 13.19
N PHE A 114 18.32 35.20 13.71
CA PHE A 114 18.38 35.87 15.01
C PHE A 114 18.48 34.90 16.19
N ASP A 115 17.89 33.70 16.10
CA ASP A 115 18.05 32.66 17.12
C ASP A 115 19.48 32.08 17.14
N ALA A 116 20.13 32.00 15.97
CA ALA A 116 21.55 31.64 15.88
C ALA A 116 22.48 32.74 16.43
N VAL A 117 22.12 34.02 16.27
CA VAL A 117 22.87 35.16 16.80
C VAL A 117 22.67 35.29 18.32
N ALA A 118 21.47 35.03 18.84
CA ALA A 118 21.19 34.99 20.28
C ALA A 118 21.94 33.83 20.98
N LEU A 119 22.10 32.68 20.31
CA LEU A 119 22.96 31.58 20.79
C LEU A 119 24.44 31.99 20.84
N LEU A 120 24.89 32.84 19.91
CA LEU A 120 26.26 33.35 19.83
C LEU A 120 26.56 34.42 20.90
N GLU A 121 25.59 35.25 21.27
CA GLU A 121 25.73 36.21 22.37
C GLU A 121 25.83 35.50 23.74
N ILE A 122 25.09 34.41 23.94
CA ILE A 122 25.17 33.58 25.16
C ILE A 122 26.55 32.92 25.30
N LEU A 123 27.20 32.57 24.19
CA LEU A 123 28.55 32.00 24.18
C LEU A 123 29.68 33.04 24.33
N SER A 124 29.36 34.34 24.29
CA SER A 124 30.35 35.43 24.42
C SER A 124 30.53 35.97 25.86
N TYR A 125 29.61 35.64 26.78
CA TYR A 125 29.73 35.96 28.20
C TYR A 125 30.43 34.82 28.96
N GLY A 126 31.70 34.62 28.66
CA GLY A 126 32.61 33.77 29.43
C GLY A 126 33.95 34.50 29.58
N GLU A 127 34.10 35.27 30.65
CA GLU A 127 35.30 36.05 30.93
C GLU A 127 36.57 35.18 31.07
N ASN A 128 37.66 35.78 30.60
CA ASN A 128 39.08 35.49 30.84
C ASN A 128 39.82 34.63 29.80
N THR A 129 40.41 35.29 28.79
CA THR A 129 41.88 35.34 28.60
C THR A 129 42.28 36.20 27.40
N PRO A 130 43.51 36.77 27.39
CA PRO A 130 44.00 37.67 26.35
C PRO A 130 44.77 36.90 25.26
N GLU A 131 44.56 37.27 24.00
CA GLU A 131 45.62 37.53 23.00
C GLU A 131 45.01 37.82 21.63
N SER A 132 45.56 38.84 20.96
CA SER A 132 45.11 39.47 19.71
C SER A 132 45.27 38.61 18.44
N SER A 133 45.13 37.29 18.56
CA SER A 133 45.35 36.31 17.48
C SER A 133 44.05 35.78 16.87
N SER A 134 42.91 35.98 17.55
CA SER A 134 41.61 35.40 17.18
C SER A 134 40.79 36.23 16.17
N LEU A 135 41.04 37.54 16.08
CA LEU A 135 40.30 38.44 15.18
C LEU A 135 40.67 38.25 13.70
N ASN A 136 41.95 37.97 13.38
CA ASN A 136 42.36 37.66 12.01
C ASN A 136 41.91 36.26 11.55
N PHE A 137 41.75 35.32 12.48
CA PHE A 137 41.17 34.00 12.19
C PHE A 137 39.67 34.10 11.91
N MET A 138 38.94 34.94 12.65
CA MET A 138 37.52 35.20 12.40
C MET A 138 37.26 36.01 11.13
N PHE A 139 38.09 37.01 10.80
CA PHE A 139 37.98 37.70 9.51
C PHE A 139 38.30 36.79 8.31
N GLY A 140 39.23 35.84 8.46
CA GLY A 140 39.50 34.82 7.44
C GLY A 140 38.33 33.86 7.21
N ILE A 141 37.59 33.49 8.26
CA ILE A 141 36.38 32.66 8.14
C ILE A 141 35.23 33.45 7.53
N ILE A 142 35.05 34.72 7.89
CA ILE A 142 34.02 35.59 7.31
C ILE A 142 34.32 35.91 5.84
N GLN A 143 35.56 36.16 5.45
CA GLN A 143 35.93 36.34 4.03
C GLN A 143 35.69 35.06 3.22
N LYS A 144 35.91 33.88 3.81
CA LYS A 144 35.64 32.60 3.16
C LYS A 144 34.14 32.29 3.05
N ILE A 145 33.32 32.70 4.03
CA ILE A 145 31.86 32.53 3.99
C ILE A 145 31.19 33.56 3.06
N VAL A 146 31.70 34.79 2.99
CA VAL A 146 31.11 35.90 2.20
C VAL A 146 31.58 35.93 0.75
N LEU A 147 32.81 35.47 0.45
CA LEU A 147 33.34 35.45 -0.91
C LEU A 147 33.28 34.06 -1.58
N GLU A 148 33.16 32.96 -0.83
CA GLU A 148 33.12 31.59 -1.39
C GLU A 148 31.78 30.85 -1.19
N GLY A 149 30.67 31.56 -0.92
CA GLY A 149 29.31 31.02 -1.10
C GLY A 149 28.23 32.13 -1.20
N PRO A 150 27.07 31.94 -1.89
CA PRO A 150 26.52 30.73 -2.50
C PRO A 150 26.22 30.91 -4.02
N THR A 151 27.22 30.90 -4.89
CA THR A 151 26.96 30.80 -6.35
C THR A 151 26.50 29.40 -6.77
N ASN A 152 26.81 28.37 -5.98
CA ASN A 152 26.38 26.99 -6.26
C ASN A 152 24.91 26.71 -5.90
N LYS A 153 24.29 27.39 -4.91
CA LYS A 153 22.86 27.17 -4.60
C LYS A 153 21.93 27.81 -5.64
N VAL A 154 22.28 28.99 -6.15
CA VAL A 154 21.49 29.66 -7.20
C VAL A 154 21.57 28.88 -8.51
N ASN A 155 22.74 28.32 -8.85
CA ASN A 155 22.88 27.44 -10.01
C ASN A 155 22.17 26.09 -9.83
N LEU A 156 22.19 25.48 -8.63
CA LEU A 156 21.45 24.24 -8.36
C LEU A 156 19.93 24.42 -8.42
N VAL A 157 19.40 25.54 -7.94
CA VAL A 157 17.96 25.86 -8.06
C VAL A 157 17.61 26.09 -9.53
N ASN A 158 18.42 26.84 -10.29
CA ASN A 158 18.16 27.10 -11.71
C ASN A 158 18.25 25.83 -12.57
N ASP A 159 19.24 24.97 -12.36
CA ASP A 159 19.40 23.74 -13.15
C ASP A 159 18.26 22.73 -12.91
N ASN A 160 17.78 22.65 -11.66
CA ASN A 160 16.68 21.74 -11.30
C ASN A 160 15.34 22.25 -11.83
N VAL A 161 15.12 23.56 -11.80
CA VAL A 161 13.91 24.20 -12.35
C VAL A 161 13.86 24.01 -13.87
N ASN A 162 14.97 24.17 -14.58
CA ASN A 162 15.00 24.08 -16.04
C ASN A 162 14.69 22.67 -16.56
N ALA A 163 15.20 21.60 -15.93
CA ALA A 163 14.95 20.24 -16.39
C ALA A 163 13.51 19.77 -16.11
N SER A 164 12.92 20.19 -14.98
CA SER A 164 11.50 19.94 -14.72
C SER A 164 10.61 20.68 -15.72
N ILE A 165 10.97 21.93 -16.10
CA ILE A 165 10.22 22.71 -17.10
C ILE A 165 10.16 22.00 -18.46
N GLU A 166 11.21 21.31 -18.89
CA GLU A 166 11.19 20.54 -20.14
C GLU A 166 10.16 19.40 -20.13
N CYS A 167 9.98 18.73 -18.99
CA CYS A 167 8.96 17.69 -18.84
C CYS A 167 7.54 18.25 -18.74
N LEU A 168 7.35 19.42 -18.12
CA LEU A 168 6.01 20.01 -17.92
C LEU A 168 5.29 20.36 -19.23
N ASN A 169 6.03 20.54 -20.32
CA ASN A 169 5.46 20.85 -21.63
C ASN A 169 5.12 19.59 -22.46
N GLN A 170 5.35 18.39 -21.94
CA GLN A 170 5.04 17.14 -22.63
C GLN A 170 3.63 16.66 -22.30
N SER A 171 3.00 15.92 -23.22
CA SER A 171 1.67 15.33 -23.01
C SER A 171 1.64 14.26 -21.90
N ASP A 172 2.80 13.77 -21.49
CA ASP A 172 3.00 12.79 -20.43
C ASP A 172 4.11 13.28 -19.46
N ALA A 173 3.82 14.42 -18.82
CA ALA A 173 4.75 15.06 -17.88
C ALA A 173 5.14 14.12 -16.72
N ASP A 174 4.22 13.28 -16.25
CA ASP A 174 4.44 12.39 -15.10
C ASP A 174 5.44 11.28 -15.45
N SER A 175 5.29 10.62 -16.60
CA SER A 175 6.28 9.65 -17.08
C SER A 175 7.63 10.30 -17.34
N CYS A 176 7.65 11.51 -17.92
CA CYS A 176 8.89 12.26 -18.16
C CYS A 176 9.63 12.56 -16.84
N ILE A 177 8.94 13.05 -15.81
CA ILE A 177 9.55 13.41 -14.52
C ILE A 177 10.03 12.16 -13.78
N LYS A 178 9.31 11.04 -13.82
CA LYS A 178 9.76 9.76 -13.26
C LYS A 178 11.06 9.29 -13.91
N ASN A 179 11.15 9.33 -15.24
CA ASN A 179 12.37 8.96 -15.96
C ASN A 179 13.53 9.92 -15.68
N LEU A 180 13.26 11.22 -15.60
CA LEU A 180 14.25 12.24 -15.26
C LEU A 180 14.81 12.01 -13.85
N ALA A 181 13.95 11.74 -12.87
CA ALA A 181 14.35 11.44 -11.51
C ALA A 181 15.25 10.18 -11.44
N LEU A 182 14.90 9.12 -12.17
CA LEU A 182 15.73 7.91 -12.27
C LEU A 182 17.09 8.15 -12.93
N ASN A 183 17.15 9.01 -13.95
CA ASN A 183 18.43 9.39 -14.57
C ASN A 183 19.30 10.18 -13.58
N TYR A 184 18.71 11.14 -12.87
CA TYR A 184 19.40 11.88 -11.82
C TYR A 184 19.80 11.01 -10.64
N ALA A 185 19.08 9.93 -10.36
CA ALA A 185 19.43 9.03 -9.28
C ALA A 185 20.85 8.49 -9.44
N LYS A 186 21.39 8.34 -10.66
CA LYS A 186 22.77 7.87 -10.90
C LYS A 186 23.84 8.94 -10.71
N GLU A 187 23.50 10.20 -10.96
CA GLU A 187 24.46 11.30 -11.02
C GLU A 187 24.43 12.16 -9.75
N ASN A 188 23.22 12.45 -9.27
CA ASN A 188 22.96 13.33 -8.14
C ASN A 188 21.57 13.05 -7.56
N TYR A 189 21.52 12.21 -6.52
CA TYR A 189 20.26 11.84 -5.87
C TYR A 189 19.50 13.04 -5.29
N THR A 190 20.17 14.15 -4.96
CA THR A 190 19.48 15.36 -4.46
C THR A 190 18.65 15.99 -5.57
N LYS A 191 19.16 16.01 -6.81
CA LYS A 191 18.38 16.43 -7.99
C LYS A 191 17.23 15.46 -8.25
N ALA A 192 17.46 14.16 -8.07
CA ALA A 192 16.42 13.14 -8.21
C ALA A 192 15.27 13.34 -7.21
N ILE A 193 15.58 13.54 -5.93
CA ILE A 193 14.57 13.82 -4.90
C ILE A 193 13.81 15.11 -5.22
N HIS A 194 14.52 16.16 -5.65
CA HIS A 194 13.88 17.41 -6.05
C HIS A 194 12.91 17.21 -7.23
N ALA A 195 13.28 16.38 -8.21
CA ALA A 195 12.38 16.01 -9.29
C ALA A 195 11.14 15.26 -8.78
N CYS A 196 11.30 14.31 -7.84
CA CYS A 196 10.14 13.62 -7.25
C CYS A 196 9.23 14.54 -6.43
N ASN A 197 9.75 15.59 -5.79
CA ASN A 197 8.92 16.53 -5.01
C ASN A 197 7.82 17.20 -5.86
N TYR A 198 7.93 17.20 -7.19
CA TYR A 198 6.84 17.57 -8.08
C TYR A 198 5.54 16.79 -7.82
N PHE A 199 5.64 15.48 -7.52
CA PHE A 199 4.48 14.63 -7.25
C PHE A 199 3.91 14.81 -5.85
N ARG A 200 4.73 15.28 -4.90
CA ARG A 200 4.34 15.37 -3.48
C ARG A 200 3.07 16.20 -3.27
N ASP A 201 2.91 17.25 -4.07
CA ASP A 201 1.77 18.17 -3.95
C ASP A 201 0.61 17.79 -4.90
N LYS A 202 0.79 16.79 -5.77
CA LYS A 202 -0.21 16.35 -6.77
C LYS A 202 -0.84 15.00 -6.44
N ASP A 203 -0.02 14.00 -6.18
CA ASP A 203 -0.42 12.62 -5.92
C ASP A 203 0.66 11.92 -5.09
N MET A 204 0.30 11.57 -3.84
CA MET A 204 1.18 10.88 -2.91
C MET A 204 1.61 9.50 -3.39
N ASN A 205 0.79 8.80 -4.18
CA ASN A 205 1.16 7.49 -4.72
C ASN A 205 2.28 7.63 -5.74
N ASP A 206 2.19 8.61 -6.64
CA ASP A 206 3.23 8.87 -7.62
C ASP A 206 4.52 9.35 -6.97
N TYR A 207 4.41 10.13 -5.89
CA TYR A 207 5.57 10.50 -5.06
C TYR A 207 6.26 9.26 -4.49
N ALA A 208 5.49 8.34 -3.89
CA ALA A 208 6.03 7.11 -3.34
C ALA A 208 6.70 6.24 -4.40
N PHE A 209 6.07 6.05 -5.56
CA PHE A 209 6.67 5.31 -6.68
C PHE A 209 7.98 5.95 -7.16
N CYS A 210 8.02 7.28 -7.26
CA CYS A 210 9.21 8.01 -7.68
C CYS A 210 10.36 7.83 -6.68
N ILE A 211 10.11 8.02 -5.37
CA ILE A 211 11.10 7.83 -4.31
C ILE A 211 11.60 6.38 -4.25
N ASN A 212 10.70 5.39 -4.36
CA ASN A 212 11.07 3.97 -4.40
C ASN A 212 12.00 3.66 -5.58
N GLY A 213 11.71 4.23 -6.76
CA GLY A 213 12.55 4.08 -7.94
C GLY A 213 13.97 4.63 -7.73
N ILE A 214 14.08 5.82 -7.13
CA ILE A 214 15.39 6.41 -6.79
C ILE A 214 16.13 5.52 -5.78
N ALA A 215 15.49 5.16 -4.67
CA ALA A 215 16.13 4.38 -3.61
C ALA A 215 16.64 3.03 -4.15
N THR A 216 15.86 2.39 -5.02
CA THR A 216 16.22 1.13 -5.71
C THR A 216 17.45 1.31 -6.59
N GLU A 217 17.55 2.41 -7.34
CA GLU A 217 18.72 2.69 -8.17
C GLU A 217 19.95 3.01 -7.32
N VAL A 218 19.78 3.82 -6.27
CA VAL A 218 20.85 4.22 -5.33
C VAL A 218 21.41 3.00 -4.59
N ALA A 219 20.58 2.05 -4.17
CA ALA A 219 20.99 0.82 -3.49
C ALA A 219 22.02 -0.02 -4.29
N LYS A 220 22.06 0.17 -5.61
CA LYS A 220 23.05 -0.48 -6.49
C LYS A 220 24.47 0.04 -6.29
N TYR A 221 24.70 1.16 -5.63
CA TYR A 221 26.06 1.68 -5.40
C TYR A 221 26.27 2.35 -4.04
N ASP A 222 25.24 2.79 -3.33
CA ASP A 222 25.32 3.38 -1.99
C ASP A 222 24.15 2.89 -1.10
N GLU A 223 24.44 1.94 -0.21
CA GLU A 223 23.44 1.26 0.62
C GLU A 223 22.89 2.18 1.74
N ASP A 224 23.75 2.97 2.38
CA ASP A 224 23.36 3.88 3.48
C ASP A 224 22.51 5.03 2.97
N LEU A 225 22.84 5.54 1.78
CA LEU A 225 22.05 6.59 1.16
C LEU A 225 20.67 6.09 0.72
N ALA A 226 20.57 4.87 0.19
CA ALA A 226 19.29 4.28 -0.19
C ALA A 226 18.35 4.14 1.02
N GLU A 227 18.87 3.66 2.16
CA GLU A 227 18.13 3.60 3.43
C GLU A 227 17.67 4.99 3.86
N LYS A 228 18.57 5.99 3.84
CA LYS A 228 18.25 7.38 4.17
C LYS A 228 17.15 7.97 3.26
N ILE A 229 17.12 7.59 1.98
CA ILE A 229 16.06 8.01 1.06
C ILE A 229 14.72 7.43 1.49
N CYS A 230 14.66 6.14 1.83
CA CYS A 230 13.43 5.52 2.35
C CYS A 230 12.97 6.16 3.67
N ASP A 231 13.91 6.50 4.56
CA ASP A 231 13.64 7.14 5.85
C ASP A 231 13.06 8.55 5.75
N ASN A 232 13.33 9.26 4.66
CA ASN A 232 12.81 10.61 4.44
C ASN A 232 11.34 10.62 3.97
N THR A 233 10.73 9.46 3.74
CA THR A 233 9.30 9.37 3.47
C THR A 233 8.51 9.62 4.74
N THR A 234 7.54 10.53 4.69
CA THR A 234 6.72 10.90 5.87
C THR A 234 5.67 9.84 6.20
N ASP A 235 5.32 8.98 5.24
CA ASP A 235 4.34 7.93 5.40
C ASP A 235 5.03 6.59 5.70
N SER A 236 4.68 6.00 6.84
CA SER A 236 5.24 4.71 7.28
C SER A 236 5.00 3.56 6.30
N SER A 237 3.89 3.56 5.56
CA SER A 237 3.57 2.52 4.57
C SER A 237 4.51 2.61 3.36
N TYR A 238 4.84 3.82 2.92
CA TYR A 238 5.80 4.04 1.85
C TYR A 238 7.22 3.72 2.29
N ALA A 239 7.60 4.05 3.53
CA ALA A 239 8.88 3.63 4.10
C ALA A 239 9.01 2.09 4.08
N ILE A 240 7.99 1.37 4.55
CA ILE A 240 7.96 -0.09 4.53
C ILE A 240 8.09 -0.65 3.11
N HIS A 241 7.34 -0.08 2.15
CA HIS A 241 7.43 -0.51 0.77
C HIS A 241 8.82 -0.25 0.17
N CYS A 242 9.39 0.93 0.43
CA CYS A 242 10.73 1.31 -0.02
C CYS A 242 11.78 0.33 0.50
N ILE A 243 11.78 0.06 1.81
CA ILE A 243 12.66 -0.91 2.47
C ILE A 243 12.50 -2.31 1.86
N THR A 244 11.26 -2.74 1.63
CA THR A 244 10.96 -4.05 1.03
C THR A 244 11.56 -4.20 -0.37
N GLN A 245 11.64 -3.11 -1.16
CA GLN A 245 12.22 -3.12 -2.51
C GLN A 245 13.76 -3.06 -2.50
N ILE A 246 14.36 -2.23 -1.63
CA ILE A 246 15.83 -2.07 -1.62
C ILE A 246 16.56 -3.21 -0.90
N SER A 247 15.91 -3.87 0.08
CA SER A 247 16.57 -4.88 0.91
C SER A 247 17.08 -6.08 0.12
N PRO A 248 16.36 -6.64 -0.88
CA PRO A 248 16.92 -7.65 -1.79
C PRO A 248 18.20 -7.19 -2.50
N ILE A 249 18.22 -5.97 -3.04
CA ILE A 249 19.39 -5.42 -3.76
C ILE A 249 20.59 -5.29 -2.83
N ILE A 250 20.36 -4.81 -1.61
CA ILE A 250 21.41 -4.69 -0.60
C ILE A 250 21.88 -6.08 -0.15
N ALA A 251 20.95 -7.05 0.00
CA ALA A 251 21.28 -8.42 0.39
C ALA A 251 22.13 -9.18 -0.64
N GLU A 252 22.11 -8.79 -1.93
CA GLU A 252 23.02 -9.34 -2.96
C GLU A 252 24.50 -9.09 -2.61
N LYS A 253 24.79 -7.94 -1.99
CA LYS A 253 26.15 -7.52 -1.61
C LYS A 253 26.46 -7.84 -0.15
N ASN A 254 25.50 -7.58 0.72
CA ASN A 254 25.62 -7.69 2.17
C ASN A 254 24.31 -8.21 2.77
N LEU A 255 24.20 -9.54 2.84
CA LEU A 255 23.02 -10.23 3.38
C LEU A 255 22.64 -9.76 4.79
N SER A 256 23.63 -9.56 5.68
CA SER A 256 23.37 -9.14 7.06
C SER A 256 22.67 -7.77 7.10
N LYS A 257 23.11 -6.83 6.26
CA LYS A 257 22.52 -5.49 6.21
C LYS A 257 21.12 -5.52 5.60
N GLY A 258 20.92 -6.27 4.50
CA GLY A 258 19.59 -6.45 3.92
C GLY A 258 18.58 -7.04 4.92
N LEU A 259 19.00 -8.00 5.75
CA LEU A 259 18.15 -8.56 6.80
C LEU A 259 17.89 -7.55 7.94
N GLN A 260 18.89 -6.79 8.34
CA GLN A 260 18.74 -5.72 9.33
C GLN A 260 17.71 -4.66 8.87
N LEU A 261 17.73 -4.31 7.58
CA LEU A 261 16.74 -3.41 6.99
C LEU A 261 15.33 -3.99 7.05
N CYS A 262 15.15 -5.29 6.80
CA CYS A 262 13.83 -5.91 6.96
C CYS A 262 13.29 -5.84 8.39
N GLU A 263 14.17 -5.86 9.40
CA GLU A 263 13.77 -5.71 10.80
C GLU A 263 13.49 -4.26 11.19
N SER A 264 14.03 -3.31 10.42
CA SER A 264 13.70 -1.89 10.54
C SER A 264 12.28 -1.61 10.03
N LYS A 265 11.62 -0.63 10.66
CA LYS A 265 10.34 -0.04 10.21
C LYS A 265 9.16 -1.02 10.05
N GLY A 266 9.28 -2.27 10.50
CA GLY A 266 8.20 -3.25 10.43
C GLY A 266 8.00 -3.90 9.05
N ALA A 267 8.99 -3.86 8.15
CA ALA A 267 8.91 -4.56 6.86
C ALA A 267 8.87 -6.10 7.02
N GLY A 268 9.49 -6.60 8.10
CA GLY A 268 9.26 -7.92 8.67
C GLY A 268 9.40 -9.08 7.69
N ASP A 269 8.39 -9.95 7.70
CA ASP A 269 8.42 -11.25 7.03
C ASP A 269 8.25 -11.16 5.52
N VAL A 270 7.51 -10.16 5.03
CA VAL A 270 7.39 -9.89 3.59
C VAL A 270 8.76 -9.58 3.00
N CYS A 271 9.52 -8.68 3.64
CA CYS A 271 10.87 -8.33 3.22
C CYS A 271 11.84 -9.53 3.29
N LYS A 272 11.82 -10.28 4.40
CA LYS A 272 12.64 -11.51 4.54
C LYS A 272 12.30 -12.55 3.46
N SER A 273 11.02 -12.67 3.09
CA SER A 273 10.61 -13.61 2.04
C SER A 273 11.18 -13.25 0.66
N LEU A 274 11.28 -11.95 0.34
CA LEU A 274 11.89 -11.51 -0.92
C LEU A 274 13.38 -11.82 -0.96
N ILE A 275 14.09 -11.60 0.16
CA ILE A 275 15.50 -11.98 0.27
C ILE A 275 15.66 -13.51 0.17
N ALA A 276 14.84 -14.28 0.89
CA ALA A 276 14.88 -15.74 0.85
C ALA A 276 14.67 -16.29 -0.57
N LYS A 277 13.77 -15.68 -1.36
CA LYS A 277 13.52 -16.04 -2.75
C LYS A 277 14.74 -15.93 -3.66
N MET A 278 15.67 -15.01 -3.38
CA MET A 278 16.93 -14.90 -4.12
C MET A 278 17.84 -16.12 -3.92
N PHE A 279 17.69 -16.82 -2.80
CA PHE A 279 18.43 -18.03 -2.45
C PHE A 279 17.61 -19.30 -2.70
N SER A 280 16.60 -19.27 -3.58
CA SER A 280 15.76 -20.44 -3.88
C SER A 280 16.55 -21.68 -4.35
N ASN A 281 17.73 -21.48 -4.96
CA ASN A 281 18.63 -22.57 -5.38
C ASN A 281 19.43 -23.17 -4.21
N ASN A 282 19.37 -22.58 -3.02
CA ASN A 282 19.98 -23.06 -1.78
C ASN A 282 18.93 -22.97 -0.66
N LEU A 283 18.02 -23.95 -0.63
CA LEU A 283 16.89 -23.96 0.28
C LEU A 283 17.29 -23.88 1.76
N GLY A 284 18.42 -24.50 2.14
CA GLY A 284 18.92 -24.42 3.51
C GLY A 284 19.16 -22.97 3.94
N LYS A 285 19.81 -22.18 3.08
CA LYS A 285 20.04 -20.75 3.32
C LYS A 285 18.76 -19.93 3.25
N ALA A 286 17.85 -20.23 2.32
CA ALA A 286 16.57 -19.55 2.24
C ALA A 286 15.71 -19.77 3.50
N LYS A 287 15.70 -20.99 4.04
CA LYS A 287 15.04 -21.33 5.31
C LYS A 287 15.70 -20.60 6.50
N GLU A 288 17.03 -20.53 6.54
CA GLU A 288 17.78 -19.78 7.55
C GLU A 288 17.40 -18.29 7.57
N ILE A 289 17.28 -17.66 6.39
CA ILE A 289 16.84 -16.27 6.25
C ILE A 289 15.45 -16.04 6.84
N CYS A 290 14.51 -16.97 6.64
CA CYS A 290 13.19 -16.86 7.22
C CYS A 290 13.17 -17.01 8.76
N ASN A 291 14.23 -17.55 9.38
CA ASN A 291 14.36 -17.73 10.82
C ASN A 291 13.09 -18.31 11.50
N ASN A 292 12.49 -19.32 10.87
CA ASN A 292 11.22 -19.95 11.29
C ASN A 292 9.97 -19.06 11.30
N SER A 293 10.00 -17.86 10.69
CA SER A 293 8.75 -17.14 10.40
C SER A 293 7.89 -17.97 9.44
N ALA A 294 6.68 -18.28 9.89
CA ALA A 294 5.73 -19.02 9.06
C ALA A 294 5.32 -18.24 7.82
N GLU A 295 5.07 -16.93 7.94
CA GLU A 295 4.71 -16.08 6.79
C GLU A 295 5.84 -16.03 5.76
N CYS A 296 7.09 -15.90 6.20
CA CYS A 296 8.24 -15.95 5.30
C CYS A 296 8.37 -17.32 4.61
N LEU A 297 8.21 -18.41 5.37
CA LEU A 297 8.29 -19.78 4.85
C LEU A 297 7.16 -20.11 3.87
N ILE A 298 5.94 -19.64 4.11
CA ILE A 298 4.78 -19.77 3.21
C ILE A 298 5.09 -19.07 1.88
N ASN A 299 5.53 -17.81 1.94
CA ASN A 299 5.90 -17.03 0.76
C ASN A 299 7.08 -17.64 -0.01
N LEU A 300 8.04 -18.26 0.69
CA LEU A 300 9.15 -18.99 0.09
C LEU A 300 8.66 -20.26 -0.61
N ALA A 301 7.81 -21.05 0.03
CA ALA A 301 7.21 -22.26 -0.54
C ALA A 301 6.39 -21.94 -1.80
N GLY A 302 5.73 -20.79 -1.82
CA GLY A 302 5.04 -20.25 -3.00
C GLY A 302 5.97 -19.84 -4.13
N SER A 303 7.26 -19.59 -3.93
CA SER A 303 8.13 -19.04 -4.99
C SER A 303 8.36 -19.98 -6.17
N VAL A 304 8.12 -19.53 -7.41
CA VAL A 304 8.28 -20.33 -8.65
C VAL A 304 9.60 -21.10 -8.79
N ASN A 305 10.67 -20.62 -8.17
CA ASN A 305 12.00 -21.24 -8.24
C ASN A 305 12.22 -22.37 -7.21
N VAL A 306 11.35 -22.49 -6.20
CA VAL A 306 11.42 -23.60 -5.23
C VAL A 306 10.72 -24.81 -5.83
N ASN A 307 11.41 -25.96 -5.84
CA ASN A 307 10.85 -27.16 -6.44
C ASN A 307 9.64 -27.67 -5.64
N LYS A 308 8.84 -28.53 -6.28
CA LYS A 308 7.59 -29.03 -5.71
C LYS A 308 7.79 -29.81 -4.40
N GLU A 309 8.73 -30.75 -4.35
CA GLU A 309 8.97 -31.55 -3.14
C GLU A 309 9.40 -30.69 -1.95
N GLU A 310 10.27 -29.73 -2.21
CA GLU A 310 10.74 -28.77 -1.21
C GLU A 310 9.60 -27.87 -0.71
N SER A 311 8.73 -27.40 -1.61
CA SER A 311 7.56 -26.60 -1.23
C SER A 311 6.63 -27.39 -0.30
N LEU A 312 6.42 -28.69 -0.59
CA LEU A 312 5.63 -29.59 0.26
C LEU A 312 6.28 -29.85 1.61
N GLU A 313 7.60 -30.06 1.63
CA GLU A 313 8.36 -30.27 2.86
C GLU A 313 8.27 -29.04 3.77
N ILE A 314 8.37 -27.83 3.22
CA ILE A 314 8.18 -26.59 3.98
C ILE A 314 6.79 -26.57 4.63
N CYS A 315 5.72 -26.76 3.85
CA CYS A 315 4.36 -26.69 4.38
C CYS A 315 4.07 -27.77 5.44
N LYS A 316 4.63 -28.97 5.30
CA LYS A 316 4.47 -30.07 6.27
C LYS A 316 5.15 -29.81 7.61
N ASN A 317 6.17 -28.95 7.64
CA ASN A 317 6.93 -28.62 8.85
C ASN A 317 6.36 -27.40 9.61
N LEU A 318 5.33 -26.73 9.08
CA LEU A 318 4.63 -25.63 9.76
C LEU A 318 3.62 -26.15 10.79
N SER A 319 3.13 -25.25 11.66
CA SER A 319 2.04 -25.60 12.58
C SER A 319 0.77 -25.98 11.80
N SER A 320 -0.17 -26.68 12.45
CA SER A 320 -1.38 -27.15 11.77
C SER A 320 -2.18 -26.02 11.11
N TYR A 321 -2.21 -24.83 11.69
CA TYR A 321 -2.92 -23.69 11.12
C TYR A 321 -2.16 -23.09 9.92
N GLU A 322 -0.87 -22.81 10.09
CA GLU A 322 -0.02 -22.22 9.04
C GLU A 322 0.18 -23.15 7.85
N SER A 323 0.18 -24.47 8.08
CA SER A 323 0.26 -25.47 7.02
C SER A 323 -0.92 -25.36 6.04
N LEU A 324 -2.11 -24.98 6.52
CA LEU A 324 -3.29 -24.78 5.68
C LEU A 324 -3.07 -23.62 4.71
N SER A 325 -2.66 -22.46 5.24
CA SER A 325 -2.32 -21.28 4.44
C SER A 325 -1.19 -21.59 3.45
N CYS A 326 -0.19 -22.36 3.87
CA CYS A 326 0.90 -22.80 3.00
C CYS A 326 0.40 -23.67 1.83
N PHE A 327 -0.47 -24.64 2.09
CA PHE A 327 -1.02 -25.50 1.04
C PHE A 327 -1.90 -24.73 0.06
N VAL A 328 -2.68 -23.75 0.54
CA VAL A 328 -3.44 -22.82 -0.30
C VAL A 328 -2.50 -21.98 -1.18
N GLU A 329 -1.39 -21.50 -0.62
CA GLU A 329 -0.40 -20.69 -1.34
C GLU A 329 0.35 -21.50 -2.39
N ILE A 330 0.71 -22.75 -2.13
CA ILE A 330 1.46 -23.54 -3.13
C ILE A 330 0.56 -24.21 -4.18
N SER A 331 -0.76 -24.25 -3.99
CA SER A 331 -1.66 -25.04 -4.84
C SER A 331 -1.60 -24.64 -6.32
N TYR A 332 -1.35 -23.36 -6.61
CA TYR A 332 -1.18 -22.86 -7.97
C TYR A 332 0.05 -23.42 -8.69
N LYS A 333 1.06 -23.97 -7.97
CA LYS A 333 2.19 -24.69 -8.57
C LYS A 333 1.84 -26.14 -8.92
N PHE A 334 0.85 -26.69 -8.22
CA PHE A 334 0.50 -28.10 -8.30
C PHE A 334 -0.75 -28.36 -9.14
N TYR A 335 -1.35 -27.35 -9.77
CA TYR A 335 -2.60 -27.53 -10.53
C TYR A 335 -2.56 -28.63 -11.61
N ASN A 336 -1.41 -28.86 -12.24
CA ASN A 336 -1.19 -29.93 -13.23
C ASN A 336 -0.58 -31.21 -12.62
N ASP A 337 -0.32 -31.23 -11.33
CA ASP A 337 0.23 -32.38 -10.60
C ASP A 337 -0.91 -33.29 -10.11
N SER A 338 -0.76 -34.60 -10.23
CA SER A 338 -1.76 -35.55 -9.73
C SER A 338 -1.93 -35.49 -8.21
N ARG A 339 -0.90 -35.01 -7.50
CA ARG A 339 -0.91 -34.86 -6.04
C ARG A 339 -1.71 -33.67 -5.55
N ILE A 340 -2.24 -32.80 -6.42
CA ILE A 340 -3.05 -31.65 -6.00
C ILE A 340 -4.21 -32.05 -5.06
N TYR A 341 -4.79 -33.23 -5.28
CA TYR A 341 -5.85 -33.75 -4.42
C TYR A 341 -5.36 -34.19 -3.05
N GLU A 342 -4.14 -34.70 -2.94
CA GLU A 342 -3.50 -35.02 -1.65
C GLU A 342 -3.17 -33.72 -0.90
N ILE A 343 -2.62 -32.73 -1.61
CA ILE A 343 -2.24 -31.42 -1.07
C ILE A 343 -3.46 -30.67 -0.54
N CYS A 344 -4.54 -30.65 -1.32
CA CYS A 344 -5.80 -30.03 -0.94
C CYS A 344 -6.71 -30.98 -0.13
N ASN A 345 -6.23 -32.14 0.35
CA ASN A 345 -7.00 -33.01 1.25
C ASN A 345 -7.00 -32.47 2.69
N ILE A 346 -7.44 -31.22 2.82
CA ILE A 346 -7.48 -30.45 4.04
C ILE A 346 -8.82 -30.72 4.75
N SER A 347 -8.79 -30.93 6.07
CA SER A 347 -10.00 -31.20 6.86
C SER A 347 -10.94 -30.00 6.97
N ASP A 348 -10.38 -28.79 6.95
CA ASP A 348 -11.16 -27.55 6.91
C ASP A 348 -11.75 -27.31 5.51
N LEU A 349 -13.09 -27.25 5.42
CA LEU A 349 -13.80 -27.15 4.14
C LEU A 349 -13.50 -25.85 3.39
N ASN A 350 -13.31 -24.74 4.10
CA ASN A 350 -12.98 -23.44 3.48
C ASN A 350 -11.58 -23.46 2.89
N SER A 351 -10.59 -23.92 3.66
CA SER A 351 -9.20 -24.05 3.19
C SER A 351 -9.07 -25.04 2.03
N LYS A 352 -9.82 -26.16 2.06
CA LYS A 352 -9.91 -27.11 0.94
C LYS A 352 -10.47 -26.44 -0.32
N ARG A 353 -11.57 -25.68 -0.17
CA ARG A 353 -12.17 -24.90 -1.28
C ARG A 353 -11.17 -23.90 -1.84
N ASP A 354 -10.52 -23.11 -1.00
CA ASP A 354 -9.60 -22.06 -1.43
C ASP A 354 -8.36 -22.67 -2.10
N CYS A 355 -7.84 -23.79 -1.59
CA CYS A 355 -6.74 -24.54 -2.21
C CYS A 355 -7.10 -25.01 -3.64
N LEU A 356 -8.26 -25.65 -3.80
CA LEU A 356 -8.72 -26.14 -5.10
C LEU A 356 -9.10 -25.01 -6.07
N GLN A 357 -9.67 -23.92 -5.55
CA GLN A 357 -9.98 -22.72 -6.33
C GLN A 357 -8.71 -22.05 -6.86
N ASN A 358 -7.67 -21.88 -6.03
CA ASN A 358 -6.38 -21.35 -6.47
C ASN A 358 -5.73 -22.24 -7.55
N ALA A 359 -5.81 -23.55 -7.39
CA ALA A 359 -5.34 -24.49 -8.40
C ALA A 359 -6.15 -24.38 -9.71
N ALA A 360 -7.47 -24.19 -9.62
CA ALA A 360 -8.32 -23.98 -10.79
C ALA A 360 -8.00 -22.67 -11.51
N ILE A 361 -7.80 -21.57 -10.78
CA ILE A 361 -7.39 -20.26 -11.32
C ILE A 361 -6.06 -20.36 -12.07
N ALA A 362 -5.11 -21.14 -11.55
CA ALA A 362 -3.81 -21.35 -12.19
C ALA A 362 -3.87 -22.24 -13.45
N SER A 363 -4.94 -23.02 -13.58
CA SER A 363 -5.12 -23.95 -14.70
C SER A 363 -5.48 -23.22 -15.99
N LYS A 364 -4.76 -23.59 -17.06
CA LYS A 364 -5.06 -23.16 -18.43
C LYS A 364 -5.91 -24.18 -19.20
N ASP A 365 -6.39 -25.23 -18.52
CA ASP A 365 -7.20 -26.30 -19.08
C ASP A 365 -8.57 -26.35 -18.40
N ILE A 366 -9.63 -26.15 -19.19
CA ILE A 366 -11.03 -26.18 -18.72
C ILE A 366 -11.44 -27.55 -18.19
N THR A 367 -10.96 -28.64 -18.79
CA THR A 367 -11.23 -30.00 -18.32
C THR A 367 -10.65 -30.17 -16.93
N LYS A 368 -9.43 -29.66 -16.71
CA LYS A 368 -8.77 -29.72 -15.40
C LYS A 368 -9.46 -28.84 -14.36
N ILE A 369 -9.92 -27.65 -14.72
CA ILE A 369 -10.73 -26.79 -13.83
C ILE A 369 -11.99 -27.53 -13.37
N LYS A 370 -12.72 -28.14 -14.31
CA LYS A 370 -13.91 -28.93 -14.00
C LYS A 370 -13.57 -30.11 -13.09
N GLU A 371 -12.49 -30.83 -13.37
CA GLU A 371 -12.00 -31.94 -12.54
C GLU A 371 -11.73 -31.50 -11.10
N LEU A 372 -10.97 -30.41 -10.92
CA LEU A 372 -10.62 -29.85 -9.60
C LEU A 372 -11.88 -29.42 -8.82
N CYS A 373 -12.74 -28.60 -9.43
CA CYS A 373 -13.90 -28.05 -8.75
C CYS A 373 -15.02 -29.08 -8.52
N ASN A 374 -15.10 -30.16 -9.30
CA ASN A 374 -16.07 -31.24 -9.08
C ASN A 374 -15.79 -32.05 -7.81
N THR A 375 -14.62 -31.91 -7.18
CA THR A 375 -14.31 -32.55 -5.89
C THR A 375 -14.84 -31.79 -4.68
N LEU A 376 -15.46 -30.62 -4.90
CA LEU A 376 -16.08 -29.80 -3.87
C LEU A 376 -17.58 -30.11 -3.76
N ASP A 377 -18.02 -30.54 -2.57
CA ASP A 377 -19.44 -30.70 -2.25
C ASP A 377 -20.14 -29.35 -2.07
N PHE A 378 -19.40 -28.31 -1.66
CA PHE A 378 -19.87 -26.94 -1.46
C PHE A 378 -18.91 -25.94 -2.09
N GLY A 379 -19.46 -24.91 -2.76
CA GLY A 379 -18.66 -23.87 -3.42
C GLY A 379 -18.10 -24.27 -4.78
N LYS A 380 -18.58 -25.38 -5.36
CA LYS A 380 -18.23 -25.84 -6.70
C LYS A 380 -18.46 -24.77 -7.77
N GLU A 381 -19.62 -24.11 -7.73
CA GLU A 381 -20.00 -23.08 -8.69
C GLU A 381 -19.07 -21.86 -8.61
N GLY A 382 -18.68 -21.46 -7.40
CA GLY A 382 -17.68 -20.42 -7.19
C GLY A 382 -16.32 -20.80 -7.75
N CYS A 383 -15.80 -21.98 -7.41
CA CYS A 383 -14.55 -22.50 -7.95
C CYS A 383 -14.55 -22.52 -9.49
N LEU A 384 -15.64 -23.00 -10.11
CA LEU A 384 -15.80 -23.02 -11.57
C LEU A 384 -15.81 -21.60 -12.15
N ALA A 385 -16.55 -20.68 -11.53
CA ALA A 385 -16.62 -19.28 -11.99
C ALA A 385 -15.23 -18.64 -12.01
N TYR A 386 -14.49 -18.70 -10.90
CA TYR A 386 -13.16 -18.11 -10.81
C TYR A 386 -12.14 -18.80 -11.74
N GLY A 387 -12.18 -20.13 -11.86
CA GLY A 387 -11.32 -20.86 -12.79
C GLY A 387 -11.59 -20.50 -14.26
N ILE A 388 -12.87 -20.39 -14.66
CA ILE A 388 -13.25 -20.01 -16.02
C ILE A 388 -12.89 -18.55 -16.32
N VAL A 389 -13.06 -17.65 -15.35
CA VAL A 389 -12.64 -16.24 -15.46
C VAL A 389 -11.13 -16.15 -15.71
N ALA A 390 -10.32 -16.96 -15.03
CA ALA A 390 -8.87 -16.98 -15.22
C ALA A 390 -8.43 -17.49 -16.61
N LEU A 391 -9.25 -18.31 -17.29
CA LEU A 391 -9.00 -18.76 -18.66
C LEU A 391 -9.19 -17.68 -19.73
N SER A 392 -9.75 -16.51 -19.41
CA SER A 392 -10.28 -15.50 -20.33
C SER A 392 -9.28 -14.86 -21.33
N THR A 393 -8.07 -15.39 -21.48
CA THR A 393 -6.97 -14.73 -22.18
C THR A 393 -7.00 -14.81 -23.71
N SER A 394 -8.14 -14.92 -24.42
CA SER A 394 -8.21 -14.55 -25.87
C SER A 394 -9.55 -14.79 -26.59
N ASN A 395 -10.45 -15.66 -26.10
CA ASN A 395 -11.67 -16.01 -26.83
C ASN A 395 -12.94 -15.87 -25.97
N PRO A 396 -13.69 -14.76 -26.09
CA PRO A 396 -14.93 -14.52 -25.36
C PRO A 396 -15.99 -15.62 -25.55
N ASP A 397 -16.05 -16.26 -26.71
CA ASP A 397 -17.05 -17.29 -27.00
C ASP A 397 -16.83 -18.55 -26.15
N ASN A 398 -15.57 -18.90 -25.88
CA ASN A 398 -15.24 -20.02 -25.01
C ASN A 398 -15.62 -19.73 -23.56
N VAL A 399 -15.41 -18.49 -23.10
CA VAL A 399 -15.80 -18.07 -21.74
C VAL A 399 -17.32 -18.17 -21.57
N ILE A 400 -18.09 -17.63 -22.52
CA ILE A 400 -19.57 -17.68 -22.47
C ILE A 400 -20.07 -19.12 -22.44
N ASN A 401 -19.55 -19.98 -23.33
CA ASN A 401 -19.94 -21.39 -23.38
C ASN A 401 -19.63 -22.12 -22.07
N ASN A 402 -18.48 -21.84 -21.45
CA ASN A 402 -18.10 -22.43 -20.17
C ASN A 402 -18.91 -21.87 -18.99
N CYS A 403 -19.19 -20.56 -18.95
CA CYS A 403 -20.03 -19.96 -17.90
C CYS A 403 -21.50 -20.42 -18.00
N ASN A 404 -21.97 -20.84 -19.18
CA ASN A 404 -23.33 -21.37 -19.34
C ASN A 404 -23.58 -22.70 -18.61
N GLU A 405 -22.53 -23.43 -18.24
CA GLU A 405 -22.63 -24.62 -17.40
C GLU A 405 -22.77 -24.31 -15.90
N ILE A 406 -22.53 -23.07 -15.49
CA ILE A 406 -22.70 -22.60 -14.11
C ILE A 406 -24.15 -22.16 -13.91
N GLN A 407 -24.71 -22.44 -12.73
CA GLN A 407 -26.08 -22.04 -12.38
C GLN A 407 -26.10 -20.90 -11.35
N GLY A 408 -27.22 -20.17 -11.31
CA GLY A 408 -27.49 -19.17 -10.29
C GLY A 408 -26.56 -17.95 -10.34
N GLU A 409 -26.27 -17.40 -9.16
CA GLU A 409 -25.51 -16.15 -9.00
C GLU A 409 -24.07 -16.24 -9.51
N PHE A 410 -23.42 -17.41 -9.40
CA PHE A 410 -22.05 -17.59 -9.88
C PHE A 410 -21.92 -17.55 -11.40
N LYS A 411 -22.99 -17.80 -12.15
CA LYS A 411 -23.00 -17.58 -13.61
C LYS A 411 -22.82 -16.09 -13.93
N ILE A 412 -23.42 -15.21 -13.12
CA ILE A 412 -23.27 -13.77 -13.27
C ILE A 412 -21.84 -13.36 -12.96
N THR A 413 -21.28 -13.80 -11.84
CA THR A 413 -19.88 -13.55 -11.48
C THR A 413 -18.93 -13.99 -12.59
N CYS A 414 -19.13 -15.19 -13.14
CA CYS A 414 -18.33 -15.70 -14.26
C CYS A 414 -18.39 -14.79 -15.50
N LEU A 415 -19.58 -14.27 -15.84
CA LEU A 415 -19.78 -13.41 -17.00
C LEU A 415 -19.30 -11.97 -16.79
N LEU A 416 -19.39 -11.42 -15.58
CA LEU A 416 -18.97 -10.06 -15.26
C LEU A 416 -17.44 -9.98 -15.04
N ASP A 417 -16.87 -10.89 -14.24
CA ASP A 417 -15.47 -10.83 -13.82
C ASP A 417 -14.49 -11.29 -14.91
N SER A 418 -14.98 -11.97 -15.94
CA SER A 418 -14.16 -12.37 -17.10
C SER A 418 -13.72 -11.19 -17.97
N GLY A 419 -14.06 -9.96 -17.58
CA GLY A 419 -13.62 -8.74 -18.26
C GLY A 419 -14.02 -8.75 -19.73
N ILE A 420 -15.10 -9.47 -20.08
CA ILE A 420 -15.60 -9.50 -21.44
C ILE A 420 -16.06 -8.08 -21.72
N ASN A 421 -15.20 -7.33 -22.43
CA ASN A 421 -15.54 -6.02 -22.93
C ASN A 421 -16.74 -6.22 -23.85
N VAL A 422 -17.92 -5.86 -23.36
CA VAL A 422 -19.18 -6.17 -24.02
C VAL A 422 -19.23 -5.55 -25.42
N GLY A 423 -18.53 -4.43 -25.62
CA GLY A 423 -18.34 -3.77 -26.92
C GLY A 423 -17.44 -4.53 -27.92
N LYS A 424 -16.68 -5.54 -27.48
CA LYS A 424 -15.92 -6.46 -28.36
C LYS A 424 -16.67 -7.75 -28.67
N ILE A 425 -17.80 -8.01 -28.01
CA ILE A 425 -18.68 -9.14 -28.34
C ILE A 425 -19.56 -8.75 -29.53
N ASN A 426 -19.94 -9.72 -30.36
CA ASN A 426 -21.03 -9.52 -31.30
C ASN A 426 -22.28 -8.98 -30.55
N LYS A 427 -22.83 -7.85 -31.02
CA LYS A 427 -24.00 -7.17 -30.46
C LYS A 427 -25.16 -8.09 -30.12
N SER A 428 -25.41 -9.14 -30.91
CA SER A 428 -26.46 -10.13 -30.63
C SER A 428 -26.20 -10.92 -29.34
N LYS A 429 -24.96 -11.39 -29.15
CA LYS A 429 -24.54 -12.16 -27.97
C LYS A 429 -24.41 -11.26 -26.74
N GLY A 430 -23.88 -10.06 -26.92
CA GLY A 430 -23.87 -9.06 -25.85
C GLY A 430 -25.29 -8.78 -25.35
N THR A 431 -26.23 -8.53 -26.27
CA THR A 431 -27.64 -8.27 -25.91
C THR A 431 -28.27 -9.45 -25.17
N GLU A 432 -27.97 -10.69 -25.57
CA GLU A 432 -28.42 -11.90 -24.87
C GLU A 432 -27.90 -11.95 -23.43
N ILE A 433 -26.61 -11.68 -23.22
CA ILE A 433 -25.97 -11.62 -21.90
C ILE A 433 -26.61 -10.52 -21.05
N CYS A 434 -26.77 -9.31 -21.59
CA CYS A 434 -27.35 -8.21 -20.82
C CYS A 434 -28.83 -8.43 -20.50
N ASN A 435 -29.60 -9.07 -21.39
CA ASN A 435 -30.98 -9.48 -21.11
C ASN A 435 -31.05 -10.55 -20.02
N TYR A 436 -30.10 -11.51 -20.03
CA TYR A 436 -29.96 -12.48 -18.95
C TYR A 436 -29.64 -11.78 -17.62
N LEU A 437 -28.68 -10.85 -17.61
CA LEU A 437 -28.34 -10.04 -16.43
C LEU A 437 -29.54 -9.21 -15.94
N LYS A 438 -30.32 -8.62 -16.86
CA LYS A 438 -31.53 -7.84 -16.54
C LYS A 438 -32.60 -8.66 -15.82
N ASN A 439 -32.75 -9.93 -16.19
CA ASN A 439 -33.71 -10.83 -15.55
C ASN A 439 -33.32 -11.23 -14.12
N ILE A 440 -32.05 -11.02 -13.73
CA ILE A 440 -31.54 -11.39 -12.39
C ILE A 440 -31.26 -10.15 -11.54
N SER A 441 -30.81 -9.06 -12.17
CA SER A 441 -30.59 -7.75 -11.56
C SER A 441 -30.89 -6.66 -12.58
N GLU A 442 -32.01 -5.95 -12.38
CA GLU A 442 -32.42 -4.87 -13.28
C GLU A 442 -31.33 -3.80 -13.43
N GLY A 443 -30.58 -3.52 -12.36
CA GLY A 443 -29.48 -2.54 -12.35
C GLY A 443 -28.31 -2.93 -13.27
N HIS A 444 -27.81 -4.17 -13.15
CA HIS A 444 -26.69 -4.64 -13.97
C HIS A 444 -27.10 -4.83 -15.44
N GLY A 445 -28.32 -5.29 -15.69
CA GLY A 445 -28.82 -5.46 -17.05
C GLY A 445 -28.94 -4.16 -17.83
N ASN A 446 -29.46 -3.10 -17.19
CA ASN A 446 -29.62 -1.79 -17.84
C ASN A 446 -28.26 -1.12 -18.12
N TRP A 447 -27.30 -1.21 -17.19
CA TRP A 447 -25.93 -0.74 -17.42
C TRP A 447 -25.26 -1.49 -18.59
N CYS A 448 -25.35 -2.82 -18.59
CA CYS A 448 -24.78 -3.66 -19.63
C CYS A 448 -25.37 -3.34 -21.02
N LEU A 449 -26.69 -3.18 -21.13
CA LEU A 449 -27.35 -2.79 -22.38
C LEU A 449 -26.87 -1.40 -22.86
N SER A 450 -26.70 -0.44 -21.94
CA SER A 450 -26.19 0.90 -22.27
C SER A 450 -24.75 0.86 -22.79
N GLU A 451 -23.90 -0.02 -22.27
CA GLU A 451 -22.51 -0.16 -22.75
C GLU A 451 -22.41 -0.89 -24.10
N ILE A 452 -23.42 -1.70 -24.49
CA ILE A 452 -23.50 -2.29 -25.84
C ILE A 452 -23.94 -1.27 -26.90
N GLU A 453 -24.75 -0.30 -26.49
CA GLU A 453 -25.23 0.75 -27.39
C GLU A 453 -24.16 1.81 -27.70
N LYS A 454 -23.21 2.01 -26.79
CA LYS A 454 -22.00 2.82 -26.98
C LYS A 454 -20.99 2.09 -27.86
#